data_AF-A0A8H6DX41-F1
#
_entry.id   AF-A0A8H6DX41-F1
#
_cell.length_a   1.000
_cell.length_b   1.000
_cell.length_c   1.000
_cell.angle_alpha   90.00
_cell.angle_beta   90.00
_cell.angle_gamma   90.00
#
_symmetry.space_group_name_H-M   'P 1'
#
loop_
_entity.id
_entity.type
_entity.pdbx_description
1 polymer ?
#
loop_
_entity_poly.entity_id
_entity_poly.type
_entity_poly.pdbx_seq_one_letter_code
_entity_poly.pdbx_strand_id
1 'polypeptide(L)'
;MVGHNANEGALFTPFTLSSTAALEDLLRGLFENIPQSSIDYILDGLYPPVLDGSKGYTNNVQHGSPIIAESGFTYNTCHLSKAYGNNTYSYLFAVPPAIHTQDVAYTYYDGGATSGDPMGITNTIIAITLKEFTTSFAEMSIPVATSVEHFKTYSVDANVLELNVNGIKEVRDNNANAQCDL
;
A
#
# COMPACT_ATOMS: atom_id res chain seq x y z
N MET A 1 11.12 2.36 10.01
CA MET A 1 9.67 2.29 9.80
C MET A 1 9.41 2.32 8.30
N VAL A 2 8.50 1.49 7.81
CA VAL A 2 8.06 1.45 6.40
C VAL A 2 6.53 1.55 6.39
N GLY A 3 5.96 1.90 5.24
CA GLY A 3 4.51 1.86 5.09
C GLY A 3 4.10 2.05 3.64
N HIS A 4 2.84 1.73 3.38
CA HIS A 4 2.20 1.94 2.10
C HIS A 4 0.73 2.30 2.29
N ASN A 5 0.14 2.86 1.26
CA ASN A 5 -1.28 3.20 1.20
C ASN A 5 -2.07 1.99 0.64
N ALA A 6 -3.35 1.89 0.98
CA ALA A 6 -4.17 0.75 0.56
C ALA A 6 -4.47 0.73 -0.95
N ASN A 7 -4.28 1.85 -1.66
CA ASN A 7 -4.62 2.02 -3.07
C ASN A 7 -3.48 2.74 -3.85
N GLU A 8 -2.24 2.26 -3.69
CA GLU A 8 -1.04 2.86 -4.31
C GLU A 8 -1.12 2.95 -5.84
N GLY A 9 -1.68 1.93 -6.50
CA GLY A 9 -1.69 1.83 -7.96
C GLY A 9 -2.69 2.75 -8.66
N ALA A 10 -3.64 3.35 -7.95
CA ALA A 10 -4.78 4.04 -8.56
C ALA A 10 -4.38 5.23 -9.44
N LEU A 11 -3.38 6.02 -9.03
CA LEU A 11 -2.93 7.19 -9.80
C LEU A 11 -2.07 6.83 -11.01
N PHE A 12 -1.51 5.62 -11.01
CA PHE A 12 -0.59 5.13 -12.04
C PHE A 12 -1.27 4.18 -13.03
N THR A 13 -2.52 3.80 -12.75
CA THR A 13 -3.35 2.99 -13.64
C THR A 13 -4.26 3.91 -14.45
N PRO A 14 -4.09 4.01 -15.77
CA PRO A 14 -4.93 4.88 -16.60
C PRO A 14 -6.41 4.53 -16.45
N PHE A 15 -7.26 5.51 -16.15
CA PHE A 15 -8.72 5.30 -16.08
C PHE A 15 -9.33 4.89 -17.43
N THR A 16 -8.60 5.09 -18.53
CA THR A 16 -8.96 4.68 -19.90
C THR A 16 -8.54 3.25 -20.25
N LEU A 17 -7.94 2.51 -19.31
CA LEU A 17 -7.48 1.15 -19.54
C LEU A 17 -8.66 0.24 -19.90
N SER A 18 -8.72 -0.19 -21.16
CA SER A 18 -9.92 -0.76 -21.78
C SER A 18 -9.83 -2.25 -22.08
N SER A 19 -8.64 -2.85 -22.05
CA SER A 19 -8.42 -4.26 -22.37
C SER A 19 -7.16 -4.81 -21.71
N THR A 20 -7.02 -6.14 -21.68
CA THR A 20 -5.79 -6.83 -21.27
C THR A 20 -4.60 -6.48 -22.17
N ALA A 21 -4.82 -6.30 -23.49
CA ALA A 21 -3.77 -5.86 -24.41
C ALA A 21 -3.26 -4.44 -24.07
N ALA A 22 -4.17 -3.53 -23.68
CA ALA A 22 -3.77 -2.21 -23.22
C ALA A 22 -3.00 -2.25 -21.89
N LEU A 23 -3.27 -3.24 -21.03
CA LEU A 23 -2.52 -3.47 -19.79
C LEU A 23 -1.13 -4.05 -20.08
N GLU A 24 -1.02 -4.97 -21.04
CA GLU A 24 0.27 -5.43 -21.55
C GLU A 24 1.12 -4.27 -22.10
N ASP A 25 0.53 -3.41 -22.95
CA ASP A 25 1.21 -2.23 -23.49
C ASP A 25 1.70 -1.29 -22.37
N LEU A 26 0.89 -1.12 -21.32
CA LEU A 26 1.27 -0.35 -20.14
C LEU A 26 2.47 -0.98 -19.41
N LEU A 27 2.46 -2.30 -19.20
CA LEU A 27 3.58 -3.00 -18.57
C LEU A 27 4.88 -2.88 -19.39
N ARG A 28 4.79 -2.95 -20.72
CA ARG A 28 5.95 -2.72 -21.61
C ARG A 28 6.47 -1.29 -21.54
N GLY A 29 5.58 -0.32 -21.35
CA GLY A 29 5.94 1.07 -21.15
C GLY A 29 6.63 1.33 -19.82
N LEU A 30 6.26 0.58 -18.76
CA LEU A 30 6.83 0.72 -17.42
C LEU A 30 8.16 -0.04 -17.25
N PHE A 31 8.25 -1.24 -17.83
CA PHE A 31 9.40 -2.14 -17.67
C PHE A 31 10.09 -2.35 -19.01
N GLU A 32 11.07 -1.51 -19.30
CA GLU A 32 11.85 -1.62 -20.53
C GLU A 32 12.49 -3.01 -20.63
N ASN A 33 12.33 -3.65 -21.79
CA ASN A 33 12.85 -4.99 -22.09
C ASN A 33 12.24 -6.14 -21.26
N ILE A 34 11.08 -5.95 -20.63
CA ILE A 34 10.37 -7.07 -19.99
C ILE A 34 10.11 -8.21 -21.00
N PRO A 35 10.55 -9.45 -20.73
CA PRO A 35 10.29 -10.57 -21.63
C PRO A 35 8.80 -10.87 -21.72
N GLN A 36 8.33 -11.33 -22.90
CA GLN A 36 6.95 -11.78 -23.06
C GLN A 36 6.56 -12.81 -22.00
N SER A 37 7.43 -13.77 -21.71
CA SER A 37 7.17 -14.80 -20.69
C SER A 37 6.89 -14.23 -19.30
N SER A 38 7.48 -13.08 -18.95
CA SER A 38 7.21 -12.40 -17.69
C SER A 38 5.86 -11.69 -17.71
N ILE A 39 5.50 -11.06 -18.84
CA ILE A 39 4.17 -10.49 -19.05
C ILE A 39 3.11 -11.59 -18.94
N ASP A 40 3.28 -12.70 -19.66
CA ASP A 40 2.34 -13.82 -19.66
C ASP A 40 2.21 -14.40 -18.24
N TYR A 41 3.32 -14.55 -17.51
CA TYR A 41 3.29 -15.01 -16.13
C TYR A 41 2.51 -14.05 -15.21
N ILE A 42 2.68 -12.73 -15.38
CA ILE A 42 1.94 -11.72 -14.61
C ILE A 42 0.45 -11.76 -14.98
N LEU A 43 0.11 -11.68 -16.27
CA LEU A 43 -1.26 -11.48 -16.73
C LEU A 43 -2.09 -12.75 -16.79
N ASP A 44 -1.50 -13.93 -16.96
CA ASP A 44 -2.23 -15.20 -17.02
C ASP A 44 -2.04 -16.05 -15.76
N GLY A 45 -0.89 -15.89 -15.08
CA GLY A 45 -0.55 -16.63 -13.88
C GLY A 45 -0.99 -15.93 -12.60
N LEU A 46 -0.35 -14.80 -12.29
CA LEU A 46 -0.54 -14.09 -11.02
C LEU A 46 -1.88 -13.34 -10.99
N TYR A 47 -2.21 -12.65 -12.07
CA TYR A 47 -3.36 -11.77 -12.21
C TYR A 47 -4.17 -12.16 -13.44
N PRO A 48 -4.84 -13.32 -13.48
CA PRO A 48 -5.63 -13.74 -14.64
C PRO A 48 -6.77 -12.76 -14.94
N PRO A 49 -7.12 -12.43 -16.20
CA PRO A 49 -8.10 -11.39 -16.55
C PRO A 49 -9.57 -11.83 -16.33
N VAL A 50 -9.89 -12.36 -15.15
CA VAL A 50 -11.21 -12.81 -14.72
C VAL A 50 -11.96 -11.63 -14.09
N LEU A 51 -12.66 -10.86 -14.91
CA LEU A 51 -13.32 -9.60 -14.53
C LEU A 51 -14.73 -9.78 -13.92
N ASP A 52 -15.02 -10.94 -13.31
CA ASP A 52 -16.32 -11.24 -12.69
C ASP A 52 -16.38 -10.87 -11.18
N GLY A 53 -15.31 -10.27 -10.65
CA GLY A 53 -15.18 -9.91 -9.24
C GLY A 53 -14.60 -11.01 -8.34
N SER A 54 -14.50 -12.27 -8.80
CA SER A 54 -13.96 -13.39 -8.00
C SER A 54 -12.49 -13.21 -7.60
N LYS A 55 -11.77 -12.34 -8.30
CA LYS A 55 -10.38 -11.96 -8.05
C LYS A 55 -10.21 -10.57 -7.45
N GLY A 56 -11.31 -9.91 -7.06
CA GLY A 56 -11.30 -8.55 -6.49
C GLY A 56 -11.35 -7.42 -7.52
N TYR A 57 -11.47 -7.74 -8.82
CA TYR A 57 -11.63 -6.77 -9.89
C TYR A 57 -12.76 -7.14 -10.86
N THR A 58 -13.42 -6.09 -11.36
CA THR A 58 -14.56 -6.18 -12.29
C THR A 58 -14.32 -5.46 -13.61
N ASN A 59 -13.17 -4.81 -13.76
CA ASN A 59 -12.77 -4.11 -14.97
C ASN A 59 -11.24 -4.06 -15.07
N ASN A 60 -10.72 -3.66 -16.23
CA ASN A 60 -9.27 -3.65 -16.49
C ASN A 60 -8.50 -2.66 -15.61
N VAL A 61 -9.11 -1.54 -15.19
CA VAL A 61 -8.46 -0.58 -14.26
C VAL A 61 -8.25 -1.24 -12.90
N GLN A 62 -9.29 -1.90 -12.36
CA GLN A 62 -9.19 -2.64 -11.10
C GLN A 62 -8.23 -3.84 -11.20
N HIS A 63 -8.11 -4.44 -12.38
CA HIS A 63 -7.18 -5.54 -12.65
C HIS A 63 -5.72 -5.06 -12.70
N GLY A 64 -5.45 -3.92 -13.35
CA GLY A 64 -4.09 -3.36 -13.48
C GLY A 64 -3.58 -2.68 -12.21
N SER A 65 -4.46 -2.07 -11.40
CA SER A 65 -4.09 -1.34 -10.18
C SER A 65 -3.23 -2.14 -9.19
N PRO A 66 -3.59 -3.38 -8.78
CA PRO A 66 -2.74 -4.15 -7.87
C PRO A 66 -1.38 -4.50 -8.48
N ILE A 67 -1.29 -4.76 -9.79
CA ILE A 67 -0.01 -5.06 -10.47
C ILE A 67 0.94 -3.86 -10.37
N ILE A 68 0.42 -2.66 -10.60
CA ILE A 68 1.20 -1.42 -10.53
C ILE A 68 1.54 -1.06 -9.08
N ALA A 69 0.59 -1.25 -8.15
CA ALA A 69 0.80 -1.04 -6.73
C ALA A 69 1.95 -1.90 -6.21
N GLU A 70 1.93 -3.19 -6.52
CA GLU A 70 2.91 -4.16 -6.05
C GLU A 70 4.29 -3.95 -6.65
N SER A 71 4.36 -3.74 -7.96
CA SER A 71 5.65 -3.58 -8.66
C SER A 71 6.35 -2.26 -8.35
N GLY A 72 5.61 -1.18 -8.07
CA GLY A 72 6.16 0.14 -7.80
C GLY A 72 6.31 0.49 -6.31
N PHE A 73 5.48 -0.07 -5.44
CA PHE A 73 5.28 0.48 -4.09
C PHE A 73 5.19 -0.59 -3.00
N THR A 74 4.16 -1.43 -3.02
CA THR A 74 3.81 -2.23 -1.83
C THR A 74 4.80 -3.36 -1.59
N TYR A 75 5.28 -4.07 -2.63
CA TYR A 75 6.33 -5.09 -2.44
C TYR A 75 7.66 -4.53 -1.98
N ASN A 76 7.99 -3.27 -2.28
CA ASN A 76 9.19 -2.63 -1.73
C ASN A 76 9.17 -2.59 -0.20
N THR A 77 8.00 -2.41 0.43
CA THR A 77 7.88 -2.43 1.89
C THR A 77 8.15 -3.81 2.48
N CYS A 78 7.70 -4.86 1.79
CA CYS A 78 7.90 -6.24 2.20
C CYS A 78 9.36 -6.69 1.94
N HIS A 79 9.97 -6.33 0.82
CA HIS A 79 11.41 -6.55 0.56
C HIS A 79 12.30 -5.82 1.58
N LEU A 80 12.00 -4.57 1.92
CA LEU A 80 12.70 -3.83 2.97
C LEU A 80 12.54 -4.55 4.32
N SER A 81 11.33 -4.98 4.67
CA SER A 81 11.10 -5.70 5.92
C SER A 81 11.95 -6.98 6.01
N LYS A 82 12.02 -7.76 4.93
CA LYS A 82 12.88 -8.96 4.86
C LYS A 82 14.36 -8.64 4.94
N ALA A 83 14.83 -7.60 4.26
CA ALA A 83 16.22 -7.18 4.27
C ALA A 83 16.71 -6.79 5.69
N TYR A 84 15.81 -6.33 6.55
CA TYR A 84 16.09 -6.02 7.96
C TYR A 84 15.70 -7.17 8.92
N GLY A 85 15.56 -8.39 8.41
CA GLY A 85 15.26 -9.58 9.22
C GLY A 85 13.88 -9.51 9.90
N ASN A 86 12.89 -8.90 9.22
CA ASN A 86 11.54 -8.61 9.73
C ASN A 86 11.51 -7.72 10.98
N ASN A 87 12.61 -7.02 11.28
CA ASN A 87 12.71 -6.07 12.39
C ASN A 87 12.34 -4.65 11.94
N THR A 88 11.22 -4.51 11.25
CA THR A 88 10.67 -3.23 10.80
C THR A 88 9.33 -2.96 11.46
N TYR A 89 8.99 -1.70 11.68
CA TYR A 89 7.63 -1.28 11.97
C TYR A 89 6.96 -0.92 10.65
N SER A 90 5.86 -1.60 10.32
CA SER A 90 5.16 -1.46 9.03
C SER A 90 3.72 -1.00 9.24
N TYR A 91 3.30 0.07 8.56
CA TYR A 91 1.92 0.55 8.60
C TYR A 91 1.23 0.41 7.23
N LEU A 92 -0.08 0.20 7.28
CA LEU A 92 -0.98 0.27 6.13
C LEU A 92 -1.91 1.47 6.30
N PHE A 93 -1.72 2.51 5.51
CA PHE A 93 -2.63 3.65 5.51
C PHE A 93 -3.90 3.30 4.73
N ALA A 94 -5.02 3.22 5.44
CA ALA A 94 -6.31 2.76 4.93
C ALA A 94 -7.43 3.80 5.16
N VAL A 95 -7.09 5.09 5.23
CA VAL A 95 -8.08 6.16 5.21
C VAL A 95 -8.48 6.47 3.76
N PRO A 96 -9.73 6.23 3.33
CA PRO A 96 -10.11 6.39 1.94
C PRO A 96 -9.90 7.82 1.41
N PRO A 97 -9.53 7.98 0.12
CA PRO A 97 -9.36 6.93 -0.89
C PRO A 97 -8.04 6.14 -0.80
N ALA A 98 -7.17 6.44 0.17
CA ALA A 98 -5.91 5.77 0.46
C ALA A 98 -4.98 5.65 -0.77
N ILE A 99 -4.95 6.69 -1.60
CA ILE A 99 -4.14 6.70 -2.81
C ILE A 99 -2.69 7.11 -2.53
N HIS A 100 -1.81 6.88 -3.50
CA HIS A 100 -0.41 7.24 -3.40
C HIS A 100 -0.19 8.67 -2.90
N THR A 101 0.71 8.85 -1.94
CA THR A 101 1.05 10.10 -1.21
C THR A 101 0.00 10.70 -0.29
N GLN A 102 -1.20 10.12 -0.17
CA GLN A 102 -2.25 10.75 0.66
C GLN A 102 -1.89 10.80 2.16
N ASP A 103 -1.15 9.81 2.65
CA ASP A 103 -0.62 9.74 4.01
C ASP A 103 0.41 10.84 4.34
N VAL A 104 0.98 11.52 3.34
CA VAL A 104 1.94 12.62 3.54
C VAL A 104 1.29 13.78 4.28
N ALA A 105 0.05 14.17 3.92
CA ALA A 105 -0.66 15.23 4.61
C ALA A 105 -0.87 14.87 6.10
N TYR A 106 -1.14 13.59 6.39
CA TYR A 106 -1.32 13.09 7.75
C TYR A 106 0.01 13.09 8.52
N THR A 107 1.10 12.70 7.86
CA THR A 107 2.47 12.70 8.43
C THR A 107 2.90 14.10 8.87
N TYR A 108 2.60 15.12 8.07
CA TYR A 108 2.96 16.53 8.34
C TYR A 108 1.84 17.34 8.98
N TYR A 109 0.87 16.69 9.61
CA TYR A 109 -0.27 17.38 10.22
C TYR A 109 0.16 18.32 11.35
N ASP A 110 -0.05 19.62 11.14
CA ASP A 110 0.33 20.72 12.02
C ASP A 110 -0.80 21.15 12.97
N GLY A 111 -2.01 20.62 12.79
CA GLY A 111 -3.19 20.88 13.63
C GLY A 111 -4.39 21.35 12.82
N GLY A 112 -5.51 21.62 13.50
CA GLY A 112 -6.72 22.14 12.88
C GLY A 112 -7.92 21.19 12.91
N ALA A 113 -8.91 21.53 12.08
CA ALA A 113 -10.13 20.75 11.93
C ALA A 113 -10.00 19.74 10.78
N THR A 114 -10.85 18.71 10.80
CA THR A 114 -10.97 17.79 9.66
C THR A 114 -11.45 18.53 8.41
N SER A 115 -10.92 18.13 7.26
CA SER A 115 -11.39 18.54 5.94
C SER A 115 -12.65 17.78 5.54
N GLY A 116 -13.56 18.47 4.82
CA GLY A 116 -14.64 17.82 4.07
C GLY A 116 -14.20 17.29 2.71
N ASP A 117 -13.00 17.67 2.25
CA ASP A 117 -12.37 17.10 1.06
C ASP A 117 -11.76 15.73 1.41
N PRO A 118 -12.14 14.63 0.72
CA PRO A 118 -11.56 13.31 0.94
C PRO A 118 -10.04 13.24 0.70
N MET A 119 -9.46 14.17 -0.05
CA MET A 119 -8.01 14.28 -0.25
C MET A 119 -7.28 15.01 0.88
N GLY A 120 -8.02 15.67 1.78
CA GLY A 120 -7.46 16.34 2.95
C GLY A 120 -7.42 15.45 4.20
N ILE A 121 -7.21 16.08 5.37
CA ILE A 121 -7.22 15.39 6.66
C ILE A 121 -8.65 15.11 7.09
N THR A 122 -9.17 13.92 6.83
CA THR A 122 -10.52 13.52 7.23
C THR A 122 -10.58 12.87 8.63
N ASN A 123 -9.43 12.51 9.20
CA ASN A 123 -9.34 11.86 10.50
C ASN A 123 -8.11 12.35 11.28
N THR A 124 -8.34 13.22 12.27
CA THR A 124 -7.27 13.82 13.08
C THR A 124 -6.61 12.82 14.02
N ILE A 125 -7.29 11.75 14.45
CA ILE A 125 -6.69 10.71 15.28
C ILE A 125 -5.58 10.00 14.49
N ILE A 126 -5.85 9.60 13.24
CA ILE A 126 -4.85 8.97 12.38
C ILE A 126 -3.70 9.94 12.08
N ALA A 127 -4.01 11.22 11.86
CA ALA A 127 -2.98 12.23 11.58
C ALA A 127 -2.03 12.46 12.77
N ILE A 128 -2.60 12.57 13.99
CA ILE A 128 -1.82 12.65 15.23
C ILE A 128 -0.99 11.37 15.42
N THR A 129 -1.58 10.20 15.17
CA THR A 129 -0.89 8.90 15.29
C THR A 129 0.34 8.83 14.40
N LEU A 130 0.24 9.17 13.11
CA LEU A 130 1.37 9.14 12.17
C LEU A 130 2.48 10.13 12.57
N LYS A 131 2.09 11.32 13.05
CA LYS A 131 3.04 12.31 13.57
C LYS A 131 3.78 11.78 14.80
N GLU A 132 3.06 11.21 15.76
CA GLU A 132 3.65 10.64 16.98
C GLU A 132 4.60 9.49 16.65
N PHE A 133 4.21 8.56 15.78
CA PHE A 133 5.08 7.49 15.30
C PHE A 133 6.34 8.01 14.62
N THR A 134 6.22 8.97 13.72
CA THR A 134 7.37 9.52 12.99
C THR A 134 8.34 10.22 13.95
N THR A 135 7.80 11.03 14.87
CA THR A 135 8.60 11.80 15.84
C THR A 135 9.32 10.86 16.82
N SER A 136 8.59 9.92 17.42
CA SER A 136 9.16 8.96 18.38
C SER A 136 10.13 7.98 17.73
N PHE A 137 9.87 7.53 16.50
CA PHE A 137 10.82 6.69 15.76
C PHE A 137 12.10 7.46 15.45
N ALA A 138 12.02 8.73 15.07
CA ALA A 138 13.21 9.56 14.83
C ALA A 138 14.03 9.79 16.12
N GLU A 139 13.36 9.95 17.26
CA GLU A 139 14.01 10.19 18.56
C GLU A 139 14.59 8.91 19.18
N MET A 140 13.85 7.79 19.11
CA MET A 140 14.10 6.60 19.92
C MET A 140 14.24 5.30 19.11
N SER A 141 14.08 5.34 17.79
CA SER A 141 13.99 4.16 16.91
C SER A 141 12.82 3.22 17.21
N ILE A 142 11.84 3.66 18.01
CA ILE A 142 10.62 2.91 18.37
C ILE A 142 9.42 3.84 18.17
N PRO A 143 8.45 3.50 17.29
CA PRO A 143 7.27 4.32 17.09
C PRO A 143 6.28 4.09 18.22
N VAL A 144 5.88 5.17 18.88
CA VAL A 144 4.92 5.22 19.98
C VAL A 144 3.86 6.28 19.66
N ALA A 145 2.61 5.97 19.93
CA ALA A 145 1.49 6.89 19.80
C ALA A 145 0.49 6.68 20.94
N THR A 146 -0.19 7.73 21.36
CA THR A 146 -1.19 7.68 22.44
C THR A 146 -2.41 6.85 22.08
N SER A 147 -2.72 6.74 20.79
CA SER A 147 -3.84 5.99 20.21
C SER A 147 -3.55 4.49 20.04
N VAL A 148 -2.31 4.04 20.27
CA VAL A 148 -1.87 2.67 19.97
C VAL A 148 -1.09 2.11 21.15
N GLU A 149 -1.60 1.04 21.76
CA GLU A 149 -0.95 0.39 22.90
C GLU A 149 0.46 -0.11 22.54
N HIS A 150 0.57 -0.84 21.43
CA HIS A 150 1.83 -1.36 20.91
C HIS A 150 1.83 -1.35 19.39
N PHE A 151 2.82 -0.70 18.78
CA PHE A 151 3.15 -0.91 17.37
C PHE A 151 4.19 -2.02 17.30
N LYS A 152 3.77 -3.26 17.03
CA LYS A 152 4.70 -4.39 16.92
C LYS A 152 5.48 -4.34 15.61
N THR A 153 6.66 -4.95 15.64
CA THR A 153 7.45 -5.20 14.44
C THR A 153 6.75 -6.21 13.52
N TYR A 154 7.03 -6.13 12.22
CA TYR A 154 6.57 -6.97 11.11
C TYR A 154 6.90 -8.48 11.24
N SER A 155 7.48 -8.91 12.38
CA SER A 155 7.94 -10.26 12.67
C SER A 155 6.96 -11.38 12.28
N VAL A 156 7.47 -12.62 12.21
CA VAL A 156 6.91 -13.92 11.75
C VAL A 156 5.47 -14.03 11.22
N ASP A 157 4.50 -13.36 11.83
CA ASP A 157 3.10 -13.31 11.38
C ASP A 157 2.89 -12.36 10.20
N ALA A 158 3.91 -11.56 9.83
CA ALA A 158 3.87 -10.57 8.77
C ALA A 158 2.70 -9.58 8.94
N ASN A 159 2.56 -9.08 10.17
CA ASN A 159 1.51 -8.13 10.52
C ASN A 159 1.95 -6.69 10.27
N VAL A 160 1.01 -5.87 9.81
CA VAL A 160 1.13 -4.41 9.69
C VAL A 160 0.11 -3.74 10.59
N LEU A 161 0.41 -2.52 11.01
CA LEU A 161 -0.56 -1.70 11.72
C LEU A 161 -1.44 -0.95 10.70
N GLU A 162 -2.69 -1.37 10.57
CA GLU A 162 -3.68 -0.73 9.71
C GLU A 162 -4.19 0.56 10.37
N LEU A 163 -4.08 1.68 9.64
CA LEU A 163 -4.59 2.99 10.01
C LEU A 163 -5.88 3.26 9.22
N ASN A 164 -7.02 2.83 9.77
CA ASN A 164 -8.32 2.88 9.10
C ASN A 164 -9.26 3.90 9.78
N VAL A 165 -10.25 4.42 9.05
CA VAL A 165 -11.30 5.28 9.62
C VAL A 165 -12.11 4.60 10.73
N ASN A 166 -12.19 3.27 10.72
CA ASN A 166 -12.91 2.48 11.71
C ASN A 166 -12.06 2.06 12.91
N GLY A 167 -10.78 2.45 12.94
CA GLY A 167 -9.86 2.15 14.05
C GLY A 167 -8.45 1.79 13.59
N ILE A 168 -7.55 1.68 14.56
CA ILE A 168 -6.16 1.25 14.37
C ILE A 168 -6.02 -0.16 14.92
N LYS A 169 -5.52 -1.09 14.10
CA LYS A 169 -5.38 -2.50 14.50
C LYS A 169 -4.27 -3.20 13.74
N GLU A 170 -3.75 -4.27 14.31
CA GLU A 170 -2.87 -5.18 13.58
C GLU A 170 -3.68 -6.04 12.61
N VAL A 171 -3.21 -6.12 11.38
CA VAL A 171 -3.74 -7.01 10.34
C VAL A 171 -2.59 -7.74 9.67
N ARG A 172 -2.85 -8.92 9.12
CA ARG A 172 -1.88 -9.58 8.25
C ARG A 172 -1.67 -8.73 7.00
N ASP A 173 -0.42 -8.49 6.64
CA ASP A 173 -0.05 -7.78 5.42
C ASP A 173 -0.65 -8.49 4.20
N ASN A 174 -1.32 -7.75 3.34
CA ASN A 174 -1.83 -8.27 2.08
C ASN A 174 -0.69 -8.62 1.10
N ASN A 175 0.47 -7.99 1.27
CA ASN A 175 1.69 -8.27 0.50
C ASN A 175 2.49 -9.46 1.03
N ALA A 176 2.14 -10.02 2.20
CA ALA A 176 2.78 -11.22 2.75
C ALA A 176 2.29 -12.48 2.02
N ASN A 177 2.63 -12.56 0.74
CA ASN A 177 2.31 -13.63 -0.18
C ASN A 177 3.61 -14.13 -0.86
N ALA A 178 3.52 -15.24 -1.60
CA ALA A 178 4.66 -15.84 -2.27
C ALA A 178 5.28 -14.92 -3.33
N GLN A 179 4.51 -13.99 -3.89
CA GLN A 179 4.98 -13.07 -4.91
C GLN A 179 5.94 -12.03 -4.34
N CYS A 180 5.80 -11.62 -3.08
CA CYS A 180 6.85 -10.82 -2.41
C CYS A 180 8.15 -11.63 -2.15
N ASP A 181 8.16 -12.96 -2.28
CA ASP A 181 9.38 -13.78 -2.17
C ASP A 181 10.12 -13.98 -3.50
N LEU A 182 9.53 -13.57 -4.62
CA LEU A 182 10.12 -13.64 -5.96
C LEU A 182 11.09 -12.49 -6.21
#